data_AF-A0A4V6AA78-F1
#
_entry.id   AF-A0A4V6AA78-F1
#
_cell.length_a   1.000
_cell.length_b   1.000
_cell.length_c   1.000
_cell.angle_alpha   90.00
_cell.angle_beta   90.00
_cell.angle_gamma   90.00
#
_symmetry.space_group_name_H-M   'P 1'
#
loop_
_entity.id
_entity.type
_entity.pdbx_description
1 polymer ?
#
loop_
_entity_poly.entity_id
_entity_poly.type
_entity_poly.pdbx_seq_one_letter_code
_entity_poly.pdbx_strand_id
1 'polypeptide(L)'
;MENTKLYVVPVYILAIFFNTDNAAILVFGDSTVDAGNNNYIDTPLKANFFPYGQNCPGQKATARFSDGELVPDMLASALKIKEAVPPFLDTNLSDAEVITGVSFASAGAKSHTLMYMIHWLT
;
A
#
# COMPACT_ATOMS: atom_id res chain seq x y z
N MET A 1 28.79 0.83 -4.04
CA MET A 1 27.44 0.64 -3.48
C MET A 1 26.76 1.98 -3.59
N GLU A 2 25.90 2.15 -4.60
CA GLU A 2 25.25 3.43 -4.86
C GLU A 2 24.32 3.83 -3.71
N ASN A 3 24.32 5.12 -3.38
CA ASN A 3 23.62 5.68 -2.22
C ASN A 3 22.10 5.65 -2.45
N THR A 4 21.43 4.60 -1.98
CA THR A 4 19.97 4.57 -1.84
C THR A 4 19.55 5.68 -0.87
N LYS A 5 18.80 6.68 -1.35
CA LYS A 5 18.23 7.74 -0.50
C LYS A 5 16.83 7.34 -0.07
N LEU A 6 16.65 7.13 1.24
CA LEU A 6 15.35 6.89 1.84
C LEU A 6 14.67 8.23 2.15
N TYR A 7 13.48 8.42 1.62
CA TYR A 7 12.61 9.56 1.96
C TYR A 7 11.48 9.06 2.85
N VAL A 8 11.36 9.62 4.06
CA VAL A 8 10.32 9.26 5.04
C VAL A 8 9.39 10.47 5.22
N VAL A 9 8.11 10.32 4.90
CA VAL A 9 7.08 11.36 5.08
C VAL A 9 6.25 11.02 6.33
N PRO A 10 6.21 11.88 7.38
CA PRO A 10 5.67 11.49 8.67
C PRO A 10 4.15 11.73 8.73
N VAL A 11 3.37 10.79 8.19
CA VAL A 11 1.99 10.44 8.67
C VAL A 11 1.69 8.95 8.46
N TYR A 12 2.34 8.29 7.51
CA TYR A 12 2.24 6.85 7.25
C TYR A 12 3.64 6.37 6.88
N ILE A 13 4.05 5.16 7.29
CA ILE A 13 5.39 4.69 6.93
C ILE A 13 5.31 4.28 5.45
N LEU A 14 5.64 5.24 4.60
CA LEU A 14 5.84 5.06 3.18
C LEU A 14 7.34 5.04 2.94
N ALA A 15 7.88 3.87 2.61
CA ALA A 15 9.28 3.72 2.25
C ALA A 15 9.39 3.63 0.73
N ILE A 16 10.06 4.62 0.14
CA ILE A 16 10.33 4.66 -1.30
C ILE A 16 11.81 4.39 -1.49
N PHE A 17 12.11 3.35 -2.25
CA PHE A 17 13.47 2.96 -2.59
C PHE A 17 13.75 3.35 -4.04
N PHE A 18 14.87 4.02 -4.27
CA PHE A 18 15.38 4.32 -5.60
C PHE A 18 16.75 3.68 -5.79
N ASN A 19 16.90 2.93 -6.87
CA ASN A 19 18.16 2.50 -7.47
C ASN A 19 18.27 3.15 -8.86
N THR A 20 19.45 3.19 -9.46
CA THR A 20 19.76 3.86 -10.74
C THR A 20 18.74 3.55 -11.84
N ASP A 21 18.20 2.33 -11.88
CA ASP A 21 17.24 1.89 -12.90
C ASP A 21 15.84 1.51 -12.36
N ASN A 22 15.63 1.48 -11.03
CA ASN A 22 14.40 0.92 -10.44
C ASN A 22 13.92 1.72 -9.23
N ALA A 23 12.60 1.82 -9.08
CA ALA A 23 11.95 2.39 -7.91
C ALA A 23 10.93 1.42 -7.32
N ALA A 24 10.81 1.40 -5.99
CA ALA A 24 9.85 0.55 -5.27
C ALA A 24 9.19 1.34 -4.14
N ILE A 25 7.95 0.96 -3.81
CA ILE A 25 7.13 1.61 -2.79
C ILE A 25 6.56 0.60 -1.80
N LEU A 26 6.96 0.69 -0.53
CA LEU A 26 6.39 -0.13 0.54
C LEU A 26 5.51 0.73 1.43
N VAL A 27 4.27 0.29 1.64
CA VAL A 27 3.27 1.03 2.40
C VAL A 27 2.96 0.28 3.69
N PHE A 28 3.08 0.97 4.80
CA PHE A 28 2.72 0.46 6.12
C PHE A 28 1.79 1.47 6.80
N GLY A 29 0.66 1.00 7.30
CA GLY A 29 -0.29 1.85 8.01
C GLY A 29 -1.56 1.13 8.43
N ASP A 30 -2.62 1.91 8.56
CA ASP A 30 -3.95 1.47 8.97
C ASP A 30 -4.94 1.52 7.78
N SER A 31 -6.24 1.67 8.07
CA SER A 31 -7.31 1.74 7.08
C SER A 31 -7.11 2.80 6.01
N THR A 32 -6.46 3.92 6.35
CA THR A 32 -6.28 5.06 5.44
C THR A 32 -5.35 4.77 4.26
N VAL A 33 -4.53 3.72 4.37
CA VAL A 33 -3.57 3.28 3.36
C VAL A 33 -3.69 1.77 3.06
N ASP A 34 -4.75 1.13 3.55
CA ASP A 34 -5.06 -0.27 3.29
C ASP A 34 -5.56 -0.46 1.85
N ALA A 35 -4.74 -1.10 1.03
CA ALA A 35 -5.03 -1.40 -0.36
C ALA A 35 -6.02 -2.58 -0.56
N GLY A 36 -6.50 -3.17 0.54
CA GLY A 36 -7.41 -4.31 0.53
C GLY A 36 -6.89 -5.56 1.22
N ASN A 37 -5.83 -5.46 2.05
CA ASN A 37 -5.32 -6.62 2.81
C ASN A 37 -6.41 -7.22 3.69
N ASN A 38 -7.31 -6.39 4.20
CA ASN A 38 -8.40 -6.84 5.03
C ASN A 38 -9.39 -7.79 4.34
N ASN A 39 -9.39 -7.89 3.01
CA ASN A 39 -10.19 -8.91 2.31
C ASN A 39 -9.65 -10.33 2.49
N TYR A 40 -8.39 -10.48 2.84
CA TYR A 40 -7.68 -11.75 2.95
C TYR A 40 -7.58 -12.27 4.40
N ILE A 41 -8.12 -11.51 5.36
CA ILE A 41 -8.15 -11.88 6.78
C ILE A 41 -9.58 -11.87 7.32
N ASP A 42 -9.81 -12.60 8.41
CA ASP A 42 -11.11 -12.68 9.05
C ASP A 42 -11.37 -11.46 9.95
N THR A 43 -11.95 -10.42 9.34
CA THR A 43 -12.27 -9.14 9.99
C THR A 43 -13.55 -8.55 9.41
N PRO A 44 -14.37 -7.85 10.22
CA PRO A 44 -15.48 -7.05 9.70
C PRO A 44 -15.02 -5.75 9.03
N LEU A 45 -13.76 -5.34 9.22
CA LEU A 45 -13.20 -4.10 8.68
C LEU A 45 -12.81 -4.26 7.21
N LYS A 46 -13.78 -4.37 6.30
CA LYS A 46 -13.55 -4.51 4.85
C LYS A 46 -14.13 -3.31 4.11
N ALA A 47 -13.53 -2.92 2.99
CA ALA A 47 -14.02 -1.85 2.12
C ALA A 47 -14.39 -2.37 0.72
N ASN A 48 -14.90 -3.61 0.65
CA ASN A 48 -15.28 -4.30 -0.58
C ASN A 48 -16.77 -4.13 -0.93
N PHE A 49 -17.39 -3.04 -0.49
CA PHE A 49 -18.80 -2.73 -0.73
C PHE A 49 -19.00 -1.23 -1.00
N PHE A 50 -20.16 -0.85 -1.54
CA PHE A 50 -20.53 0.54 -1.82
C PHE A 50 -20.57 1.39 -0.52
N PRO A 51 -20.03 2.63 -0.47
CA PRO A 51 -19.66 3.52 -1.58
C PRO A 51 -18.21 3.42 -2.06
N TYR A 52 -17.38 2.58 -1.44
CA TYR A 52 -15.95 2.50 -1.76
C TYR A 52 -15.72 2.17 -3.23
N GLY A 53 -14.76 2.86 -3.85
CA GLY A 53 -14.44 2.73 -5.28
C GLY A 53 -15.45 3.35 -6.27
N GLN A 54 -16.44 4.13 -5.82
CA GLN A 54 -17.43 4.78 -6.70
C GLN A 54 -16.79 5.71 -7.75
N ASN A 55 -15.66 6.33 -7.44
CA ASN A 55 -14.91 7.23 -8.33
C ASN A 55 -13.81 6.51 -9.13
N CYS A 56 -13.62 5.20 -8.93
CA CYS A 56 -12.66 4.40 -9.70
C CYS A 56 -13.24 3.96 -11.05
N PRO A 57 -12.38 3.64 -12.05
CA PRO A 57 -12.82 3.06 -13.31
C PRO A 57 -13.71 1.82 -13.09
N GLY A 58 -14.91 1.84 -13.68
CA GLY A 58 -15.89 0.77 -13.54
C GLY A 58 -16.76 0.80 -12.27
N GLN A 59 -16.58 1.78 -11.38
CA GLN A 59 -17.41 2.01 -10.18
C GLN A 59 -17.58 0.76 -9.30
N LYS A 60 -16.52 -0.06 -9.21
CA LYS A 60 -16.48 -1.27 -8.40
C LYS A 60 -15.73 -1.01 -7.11
N ALA A 61 -16.18 -1.66 -6.03
CA ALA A 61 -15.46 -1.61 -4.77
C ALA A 61 -14.04 -2.15 -4.93
N THR A 62 -13.07 -1.31 -4.55
CA THR A 62 -11.64 -1.55 -4.73
C THR A 62 -10.95 -2.13 -3.50
N ALA A 63 -11.72 -2.44 -2.44
CA ALA A 63 -11.24 -2.84 -1.12
C ALA A 63 -10.45 -1.76 -0.36
N ARG A 64 -10.40 -0.53 -0.91
CA ARG A 64 -9.77 0.64 -0.31
C ARG A 64 -10.82 1.41 0.47
N PHE A 65 -10.45 1.95 1.65
CA PHE A 65 -11.33 2.82 2.44
C PHE A 65 -11.43 4.24 1.85
N SER A 66 -11.68 4.32 0.55
CA SER A 66 -11.82 5.55 -0.24
C SER A 66 -12.78 5.31 -1.39
N ASP A 67 -13.44 6.37 -1.86
CA ASP A 67 -14.25 6.31 -3.08
C ASP A 67 -13.35 6.25 -4.33
N GLY A 68 -12.06 6.57 -4.19
CA GLY A 68 -11.08 6.58 -5.26
C GLY A 68 -9.77 5.90 -4.87
N GLU A 69 -8.68 6.36 -5.49
CA GLU A 69 -7.30 5.96 -5.16
C GLU A 69 -6.90 6.40 -3.74
N LEU A 70 -5.96 5.67 -3.15
CA LEU A 70 -5.31 6.08 -1.89
C LEU A 70 -4.09 6.95 -2.20
N VAL A 71 -3.64 7.73 -1.20
CA VAL A 71 -2.42 8.55 -1.33
C VAL A 71 -1.20 7.75 -1.81
N PRO A 72 -0.95 6.51 -1.36
CA PRO A 72 0.14 5.70 -1.88
C PRO A 72 -0.02 5.31 -3.36
N ASP A 73 -1.26 5.09 -3.84
CA ASP A 73 -1.53 4.82 -5.25
C ASP A 73 -1.19 6.06 -6.09
N MET A 74 -1.68 7.23 -5.67
CA MET A 74 -1.40 8.50 -6.34
C MET A 74 0.11 8.78 -6.42
N LEU A 75 0.85 8.48 -5.34
CA LEU A 75 2.29 8.69 -5.33
C LEU A 75 3.04 7.67 -6.20
N ALA A 76 2.66 6.40 -6.13
CA ALA A 76 3.23 5.34 -6.98
C ALA A 76 3.03 5.67 -8.47
N SER A 77 1.84 6.18 -8.82
CA SER A 77 1.49 6.61 -10.18
C SER A 77 2.30 7.84 -10.60
N ALA A 78 2.37 8.87 -9.74
CA ALA A 78 3.17 10.08 -10.01
C ALA A 78 4.66 9.79 -10.20
N LEU A 79 5.20 8.81 -9.47
CA LEU A 79 6.58 8.34 -9.58
C LEU A 79 6.79 7.30 -10.70
N LYS A 80 5.73 6.95 -11.46
CA LYS A 80 5.75 5.94 -12.53
C LYS A 80 6.25 4.57 -12.07
N ILE A 81 6.00 4.21 -10.81
CA ILE A 81 6.32 2.90 -10.25
C ILE A 81 5.23 1.89 -10.64
N LYS A 82 3.96 2.26 -10.42
CA LYS A 82 2.76 1.48 -10.74
C LYS A 82 1.51 2.35 -10.64
N GLU A 83 0.43 1.94 -11.30
CA GLU A 83 -0.84 2.67 -11.27
C GLU A 83 -1.51 2.59 -9.89
N ALA A 84 -1.44 1.43 -9.23
CA ALA A 84 -1.97 1.22 -7.89
C ALA A 84 -1.07 0.26 -7.10
N VAL A 85 -0.95 0.49 -5.79
CA VAL A 85 -0.18 -0.38 -4.90
C VAL A 85 -1.06 -1.57 -4.48
N PRO A 86 -0.65 -2.82 -4.76
CA PRO A 86 -1.45 -3.98 -4.38
C PRO A 86 -1.32 -4.31 -2.87
N PRO A 87 -2.34 -4.98 -2.29
CA PRO A 87 -2.24 -5.53 -0.94
C PRO A 87 -1.30 -6.73 -0.93
N PHE A 88 -0.36 -6.78 0.01
CA PHE A 88 0.63 -7.85 0.13
C PHE A 88 -0.01 -9.24 0.27
N LEU A 89 -1.19 -9.33 0.88
CA LEU A 89 -1.89 -10.61 1.09
C LEU A 89 -2.57 -11.17 -0.16
N ASP A 90 -2.55 -10.46 -1.30
CA ASP A 90 -3.10 -11.00 -2.53
C ASP A 90 -2.27 -12.16 -3.07
N THR A 91 -2.91 -13.34 -3.17
CA THR A 91 -2.28 -14.58 -3.62
C THR A 91 -2.01 -14.61 -5.13
N ASN A 92 -2.51 -13.63 -5.88
CA ASN A 92 -2.34 -13.55 -7.34
C ASN A 92 -1.19 -12.64 -7.79
N LEU A 93 -0.43 -12.06 -6.84
CA LEU A 93 0.66 -11.15 -7.18
C LEU A 93 1.80 -11.87 -7.88
N SER A 94 2.28 -11.24 -8.95
CA SER A 94 3.53 -11.61 -9.61
C SER A 94 4.75 -11.11 -8.82
N ASP A 95 5.90 -11.77 -9.00
CA ASP A 95 7.17 -11.33 -8.40
C ASP A 95 7.51 -9.88 -8.75
N ALA A 96 7.18 -9.45 -9.98
CA ALA A 96 7.40 -8.08 -10.44
C ALA A 96 6.55 -7.06 -9.63
N GLU A 97 5.32 -7.41 -9.27
CA GLU A 97 4.46 -6.57 -8.44
C GLU A 97 5.01 -6.47 -7.01
N VAL A 98 5.50 -7.59 -6.46
CA VAL A 98 6.11 -7.62 -5.12
C VAL A 98 7.39 -6.79 -5.06
N ILE A 99 8.28 -6.94 -6.05
CA ILE A 99 9.58 -6.24 -6.10
C ILE A 99 9.40 -4.73 -6.29
N THR A 100 8.42 -4.30 -7.10
CA THR A 100 8.10 -2.86 -7.27
C THR A 100 7.30 -2.29 -6.10
N GLY A 101 6.87 -3.13 -5.17
CA GLY A 101 6.40 -2.74 -3.85
C GLY A 101 4.91 -2.95 -3.60
N VAL A 102 4.56 -3.16 -2.32
CA VAL A 102 3.26 -3.65 -1.86
C VAL A 102 2.81 -2.87 -0.62
N SER A 103 1.52 -2.93 -0.32
CA SER A 103 0.96 -2.42 0.93
C SER A 103 0.83 -3.53 1.95
N PHE A 104 1.40 -3.33 3.13
CA PHE A 104 1.20 -4.14 4.34
C PHE A 104 0.18 -3.52 5.30
N ALA A 105 -0.46 -2.42 4.90
CA ALA A 105 -1.42 -1.73 5.75
C ALA A 105 -2.69 -2.56 5.96
N SER A 106 -3.31 -2.42 7.14
CA SER A 106 -4.51 -3.17 7.49
C SER A 106 -5.45 -2.30 8.32
N ALA A 107 -6.73 -2.23 7.95
CA ALA A 107 -7.70 -1.52 8.78
C ALA A 107 -7.83 -2.18 10.16
N GLY A 108 -7.64 -1.37 11.20
CA GLY A 108 -7.58 -1.83 12.60
C GLY A 108 -6.15 -2.00 13.14
N ALA A 109 -5.11 -1.86 12.31
CA ALA A 109 -3.74 -1.82 12.76
C ALA A 109 -3.51 -0.61 13.68
N LYS A 110 -2.94 -0.84 14.87
CA LYS A 110 -2.53 0.23 15.77
C LYS A 110 -1.13 0.71 15.39
N SER A 111 -0.85 2.00 15.58
CA SER A 111 0.47 2.61 15.32
C SER A 111 1.63 1.88 16.01
N HIS A 112 1.37 1.19 17.13
CA HIS A 112 2.38 0.42 17.86
C HIS A 112 2.80 -0.87 17.14
N THR A 113 1.91 -1.51 16.39
CA THR A 113 2.21 -2.73 15.60
C THR A 113 3.15 -2.41 14.43
N LEU A 114 3.00 -1.23 13.84
CA LEU A 114 3.79 -0.74 12.70
C LEU A 114 5.27 -0.50 13.06
N MET A 115 5.55 -0.07 14.29
CA MET A 115 6.92 0.18 14.76
C MET A 115 7.74 -1.13 14.84
N TYR A 116 7.13 -2.25 15.25
CA TYR A 116 7.83 -3.53 15.36
C TYR A 116 8.22 -4.11 14.01
N MET A 117 7.40 -3.95 12.95
CA MET A 117 7.72 -4.47 11.63
C MET A 117 8.97 -3.79 11.02
N ILE A 118 9.18 -2.51 11.30
CA ILE A 118 10.39 -1.79 10.83
C ILE A 118 11.64 -2.29 11.55
N HIS A 119 11.57 -2.55 12.86
CA HIS A 119 12.74 -3.03 13.61
C HIS A 119 13.28 -4.37 13.09
N TRP A 120 12.43 -5.19 12.46
CA TRP A 120 12.84 -6.44 11.82
C TRP A 120 13.37 -6.27 10.38
N LEU A 121 13.18 -5.09 9.78
CA LEU A 121 13.55 -4.77 8.39
C LEU A 121 14.74 -3.81 8.26
N THR A 122 15.31 -3.34 9.38
CA THR A 122 16.51 -2.48 9.44
C THR A 122 17.58 -3.10 10.32
#